data_AF-A0A6P8SJY3-F1
#
_entry.id   AF-A0A6P8SJY3-F1
#
_cell.length_a   1.000
_cell.length_b   1.000
_cell.length_c   1.000
_cell.angle_alpha   90.00
_cell.angle_beta   90.00
_cell.angle_gamma   90.00
#
_symmetry.space_group_name_H-M   'P 1'
#
loop_
_entity.id
_entity.type
_entity.pdbx_description
1 polymer ?
#
loop_
_entity_poly.entity_id
_entity_poly.type
_entity_poly.pdbx_seq_one_letter_code
_entity_poly.pdbx_strand_id
1 'polypeptide(L)'
;MSKSKTLGYKGPYSYQKQKEREPRSCIRFKCALTNTIMDVLRQRPGWMEVKDEGEWDFYWCDVSWLRENFDRIYMDEHVRICHFRNHYELTRKNFMVKNMKRFRKHLEREAGKLEAAKCDFFPKTFDLPSEYHLFVEEFRRNPGITWIMKPVARSQGRGIFLFRKLKDIMDWRKDGGRSDDQKEEMQVENYVAQRYIESPYLIGGRKFDLRVYVLVTSYIPLRAWLYRDGFARFSSTRYTLASIGDHYIHLTNVAVQKTAPDYDPEKGCKWMIQQLRQYLTAKHGPEMVEKLFQDMDNIFIKSLQSVQKVIINDKHCFELYGYDILIDQDLKPWLLEVNASPSLTASSQEDYRLKCRLLEDVLHIVDMEVRLY
;
A
#
# COMPACT_ATOMS: atom_id res chain seq x y z
N MET A 1 81.34 9.83 -11.88
CA MET A 1 80.77 8.66 -12.59
C MET A 1 80.60 7.56 -11.55
N SER A 2 79.52 6.81 -11.38
CA SER A 2 78.17 6.78 -11.95
C SER A 2 77.26 6.19 -10.86
N LYS A 3 75.98 6.59 -10.86
CA LYS A 3 74.91 6.03 -10.04
C LYS A 3 74.57 4.63 -10.54
N SER A 4 74.34 3.67 -9.64
CA SER A 4 73.51 2.50 -9.94
C SER A 4 72.37 2.40 -8.94
N LYS A 5 71.16 2.39 -9.48
CA LYS A 5 69.86 2.37 -8.80
C LYS A 5 69.47 0.92 -8.50
N THR A 6 69.17 0.62 -7.24
CA THR A 6 68.44 -0.60 -6.87
C THR A 6 66.96 -0.43 -7.21
N LEU A 7 66.45 -1.21 -8.17
CA LEU A 7 65.02 -1.30 -8.46
C LEU A 7 64.32 -2.05 -7.32
N GLY A 8 63.43 -1.36 -6.60
CA GLY A 8 62.49 -1.99 -5.67
C GLY A 8 61.34 -2.66 -6.42
N TYR A 9 61.20 -3.96 -6.24
CA TYR A 9 60.07 -4.76 -6.70
C TYR A 9 58.85 -4.47 -5.80
N LYS A 10 57.75 -3.95 -6.35
CA LYS A 10 56.45 -3.81 -5.66
C LYS A 10 55.59 -5.04 -5.99
N GLY A 11 55.36 -5.92 -5.02
CA GLY A 11 54.33 -6.95 -5.06
C GLY A 11 52.97 -6.40 -4.56
N PRO A 12 51.81 -6.81 -5.14
CA PRO A 12 50.55 -6.11 -4.93
C PRO A 12 49.58 -6.91 -4.04
N TYR A 13 49.78 -6.99 -2.73
CA TYR A 13 48.73 -7.47 -1.81
C TYR A 13 48.87 -6.84 -0.42
N SER A 14 48.46 -5.58 -0.28
CA SER A 14 48.09 -5.04 1.03
C SER A 14 46.65 -5.45 1.31
N TYR A 15 46.46 -6.45 2.18
CA TYR A 15 45.18 -6.67 2.84
C TYR A 15 44.75 -5.35 3.51
N GLN A 16 43.76 -4.67 2.94
CA GLN A 16 43.06 -3.60 3.64
C GLN A 16 42.33 -4.27 4.81
N LYS A 17 42.87 -4.11 6.02
CA LYS A 17 42.13 -4.34 7.26
C LYS A 17 40.78 -3.65 7.12
N GLN A 18 39.69 -4.41 7.19
CA GLN A 18 38.37 -3.86 7.47
C GLN A 18 38.51 -3.00 8.72
N LYS A 19 38.31 -1.69 8.58
CA LYS A 19 38.14 -0.80 9.72
C LYS A 19 36.91 -1.33 10.48
N GLU A 20 37.14 -1.96 11.63
CA GLU A 20 36.09 -2.09 12.65
C GLU A 20 35.54 -0.68 12.87
N ARG A 21 34.30 -0.45 12.44
CA ARG A 21 33.64 0.85 12.61
C ARG A 21 33.46 1.04 14.11
N GLU A 22 34.00 2.14 14.64
CA GLU A 22 33.63 2.62 15.97
C GLU A 22 32.10 2.64 16.07
N PRO A 23 31.50 2.17 17.19
CA PRO A 23 30.07 2.21 17.37
C PRO A 23 29.61 3.66 17.22
N ARG A 24 28.87 3.93 16.15
CA ARG A 24 28.34 5.28 15.88
C ARG A 24 27.46 5.66 17.07
N SER A 25 27.81 6.74 17.75
CA SER A 25 27.13 7.20 18.95
C SER A 25 25.68 7.63 18.72
N CYS A 26 25.29 7.85 17.46
CA CYS A 26 23.96 8.31 17.06
C CYS A 26 23.62 7.84 15.64
N ILE A 27 22.36 7.45 15.43
CA ILE A 27 21.78 7.17 14.10
C ILE A 27 21.37 8.48 13.46
N ARG A 28 21.85 8.76 12.25
CA ARG A 28 21.48 9.95 11.48
C ARG A 28 20.29 9.65 10.60
N PHE A 29 19.22 10.43 10.69
CA PHE A 29 18.03 10.23 9.86
C PHE A 29 17.70 11.41 8.96
N LYS A 30 17.11 11.09 7.81
CA LYS A 30 16.38 12.01 6.95
C LYS A 30 14.91 11.59 6.90
N CYS A 31 14.04 12.56 6.70
CA CYS A 31 12.61 12.31 6.56
C CYS A 31 12.00 13.32 5.59
N ALA A 32 11.42 12.83 4.50
CA ALA A 32 10.78 13.66 3.48
C ALA A 32 9.39 14.15 3.91
N LEU A 33 8.81 13.55 4.96
CA LEU A 33 7.44 13.80 5.39
C LEU A 33 7.40 14.59 6.69
N THR A 34 6.64 15.69 6.72
CA THR A 34 6.37 16.48 7.93
C THR A 34 5.06 16.04 8.59
N ASN A 35 5.01 14.79 9.07
CA ASN A 35 3.85 14.23 9.77
C ASN A 35 4.28 13.33 10.94
N THR A 36 3.39 12.49 11.46
CA THR A 36 3.62 11.62 12.62
C THR A 36 4.95 10.85 12.59
N ILE A 37 5.46 10.45 11.42
CA ILE A 37 6.78 9.81 11.34
C ILE A 37 7.94 10.73 11.72
N MET A 38 7.89 12.00 11.35
CA MET A 38 8.89 12.97 11.76
C MET A 38 8.90 13.12 13.29
N ASP A 39 7.73 13.17 13.91
CA ASP A 39 7.60 13.26 15.37
C ASP A 39 8.22 12.03 16.05
N VAL A 40 7.89 10.83 15.56
CA VAL A 40 8.43 9.56 16.09
C VAL A 40 9.95 9.50 15.93
N LEU A 41 10.49 9.88 14.77
CA LEU A 41 11.93 9.90 14.53
C LEU A 41 12.67 10.89 15.43
N ARG A 42 12.11 12.10 15.64
CA ARG A 42 12.68 13.12 16.52
C ARG A 42 12.64 12.74 18.00
N GLN A 43 11.62 12.01 18.42
CA GLN A 43 11.46 11.56 19.81
C GLN A 43 12.26 10.29 20.13
N ARG A 44 12.77 9.59 19.11
CA ARG A 44 13.50 8.33 19.29
C ARG A 44 14.90 8.59 19.88
N PRO A 45 15.25 8.00 21.03
CA PRO A 45 16.56 8.22 21.65
C PRO A 45 17.72 7.73 20.77
N GLY A 46 18.77 8.54 20.65
CA GLY A 46 19.95 8.22 19.85
C GLY A 46 19.76 8.43 18.34
N TRP A 47 18.70 9.12 17.92
CA TRP A 47 18.44 9.51 16.54
C TRP A 47 18.59 11.03 16.36
N MET A 48 19.24 11.45 15.27
CA MET A 48 19.49 12.86 14.97
C MET A 48 19.07 13.19 13.53
N GLU A 49 18.26 14.22 13.37
CA GLU A 49 17.81 14.72 12.06
C GLU A 49 18.96 15.43 11.34
N VAL A 50 19.18 15.08 10.07
CA VAL A 50 20.17 15.73 9.20
C VAL A 50 19.46 16.65 8.21
N LYS A 51 19.82 17.94 8.20
CA LYS A 51 19.16 18.98 7.38
C LYS A 51 19.80 19.22 5.99
N ASP A 52 21.05 18.79 5.76
CA ASP A 52 21.85 19.11 4.55
C ASP A 52 22.17 17.87 3.68
N GLU A 53 23.07 18.00 2.67
CA GLU A 53 23.72 16.87 1.93
C GLU A 53 24.57 15.94 2.82
N GLY A 54 24.46 16.06 4.14
CA GLY A 54 25.11 15.17 5.08
C GLY A 54 24.73 13.71 4.87
N GLU A 55 25.68 12.84 5.17
CA GLU A 55 25.48 11.40 5.25
C GLU A 55 24.35 11.05 6.23
N TRP A 56 23.59 10.03 5.89
CA TRP A 56 22.45 9.54 6.65
C TRP A 56 22.51 8.03 6.72
N ASP A 57 21.90 7.48 7.78
CA ASP A 57 21.87 6.05 8.06
C ASP A 57 20.46 5.50 7.85
N PHE A 58 19.45 6.33 8.08
CA PHE A 58 18.05 6.01 7.83
C PHE A 58 17.38 7.11 7.01
N TYR A 59 16.61 6.75 6.01
CA TYR A 59 15.80 7.71 5.27
C TYR A 59 14.37 7.24 5.06
N TRP A 60 13.44 7.94 5.72
CA TRP A 60 12.03 7.88 5.35
C TRP A 60 11.76 8.78 4.13
N CYS A 61 12.00 8.25 2.93
CA CYS A 61 11.87 8.99 1.68
C CYS A 61 10.45 8.91 1.10
N ASP A 62 10.14 9.81 0.17
CA ASP A 62 8.97 9.65 -0.70
C ASP A 62 9.31 8.82 -1.95
N VAL A 63 8.27 8.36 -2.64
CA VAL A 63 8.40 7.51 -3.85
C VAL A 63 9.08 8.24 -5.01
N SER A 64 8.96 9.58 -5.10
CA SER A 64 9.61 10.36 -6.14
C SER A 64 11.12 10.38 -5.94
N TRP A 65 11.57 10.61 -4.70
CA TRP A 65 12.99 10.54 -4.34
C TRP A 65 13.58 9.17 -4.68
N LEU A 66 12.90 8.08 -4.32
CA LEU A 66 13.36 6.72 -4.62
C LEU A 66 13.61 6.53 -6.13
N ARG A 67 12.67 6.96 -6.97
CA ARG A 67 12.75 6.81 -8.43
C ARG A 67 13.93 7.55 -9.04
N GLU A 68 14.24 8.73 -8.53
CA GLU A 68 15.28 9.59 -9.09
C GLU A 68 16.68 9.23 -8.61
N ASN A 69 16.80 8.71 -7.38
CA ASN A 69 18.07 8.64 -6.67
C ASN A 69 18.57 7.23 -6.37
N PHE A 70 17.69 6.22 -6.27
CA PHE A 70 18.08 4.88 -5.79
C PHE A 70 19.21 4.25 -6.61
N ASP A 71 19.19 4.42 -7.94
CA ASP A 71 20.21 3.87 -8.84
C ASP A 71 21.50 4.70 -8.94
N ARG A 72 21.46 5.94 -8.44
CA ARG A 72 22.55 6.91 -8.58
C ARG A 72 23.38 7.02 -7.32
N ILE A 73 22.86 6.55 -6.19
CA ILE A 73 23.48 6.68 -4.88
C ILE A 73 24.06 5.34 -4.44
N TYR A 74 25.32 5.35 -4.04
CA TYR A 74 25.90 4.24 -3.30
C TYR A 74 25.41 4.29 -1.84
N MET A 75 24.84 3.18 -1.36
CA MET A 75 24.39 3.04 0.03
C MET A 75 25.31 2.06 0.77
N ASP A 76 25.81 2.50 1.92
CA ASP A 76 26.54 1.62 2.84
C ASP A 76 25.62 0.52 3.39
N GLU A 77 26.20 -0.59 3.81
CA GLU A 77 25.46 -1.78 4.26
C GLU A 77 24.46 -1.55 5.40
N HIS A 78 24.73 -0.62 6.31
CA HIS A 78 23.85 -0.32 7.44
C HIS A 78 22.67 0.57 7.05
N VAL A 79 22.70 1.19 5.86
CA VAL A 79 21.70 2.18 5.45
C VAL A 79 20.34 1.52 5.24
N ARG A 80 19.26 2.18 5.66
CA ARG A 80 17.88 1.74 5.41
C ARG A 80 16.99 2.83 4.82
N ILE A 81 16.11 2.43 3.91
CA ILE A 81 15.08 3.27 3.29
C ILE A 81 13.71 2.57 3.27
N CYS A 82 12.64 3.35 3.29
CA CYS A 82 11.27 2.86 3.50
C CYS A 82 10.50 2.42 2.23
N HIS A 83 11.20 2.14 1.13
CA HIS A 83 10.57 1.65 -0.10
C HIS A 83 11.42 0.62 -0.85
N PHE A 84 10.78 -0.42 -1.41
CA PHE A 84 11.39 -1.26 -2.43
C PHE A 84 11.37 -0.57 -3.80
N ARG A 85 12.45 -0.72 -4.57
CA ARG A 85 12.63 -0.07 -5.88
C ARG A 85 11.42 -0.19 -6.82
N ASN A 86 10.85 -1.38 -6.94
CA ASN A 86 9.69 -1.67 -7.76
C ASN A 86 8.43 -2.02 -6.94
N HIS A 87 8.24 -1.36 -5.78
CA HIS A 87 7.05 -1.47 -4.93
C HIS A 87 5.71 -1.35 -5.70
N TYR A 88 5.73 -0.67 -6.85
CA TYR A 88 4.58 -0.52 -7.73
C TYR A 88 4.04 -1.83 -8.30
N GLU A 89 4.80 -2.94 -8.26
CA GLU A 89 4.33 -4.28 -8.66
C GLU A 89 3.16 -4.78 -7.80
N LEU A 90 3.13 -4.37 -6.52
CA LEU A 90 2.05 -4.68 -5.60
C LEU A 90 1.04 -3.52 -5.46
N THR A 91 1.50 -2.28 -5.65
CA THR A 91 0.72 -1.10 -5.25
C THR A 91 0.03 -0.37 -6.41
N ARG A 92 0.50 -0.53 -7.65
CA ARG A 92 -0.26 -0.05 -8.82
C ARG A 92 -1.36 -1.05 -9.15
N LYS A 93 -2.59 -0.55 -9.33
CA LYS A 93 -3.80 -1.37 -9.45
C LYS A 93 -3.73 -2.42 -10.55
N ASN A 94 -3.19 -2.05 -11.73
CA ASN A 94 -3.07 -2.96 -12.85
C ASN A 94 -1.98 -4.03 -12.64
N PHE A 95 -0.80 -3.66 -12.12
CA PHE A 95 0.26 -4.61 -11.83
C PHE A 95 -0.12 -5.57 -10.70
N MET A 96 -0.75 -5.07 -9.63
CA MET A 96 -1.30 -5.91 -8.57
C MET A 96 -2.19 -7.00 -9.16
N VAL A 97 -3.21 -6.61 -9.94
CA VAL A 97 -4.16 -7.56 -10.54
C VAL A 97 -3.47 -8.51 -11.50
N LYS A 98 -2.54 -8.03 -12.33
CA LYS A 98 -1.76 -8.87 -13.25
C LYS A 98 -0.95 -9.92 -12.49
N ASN A 99 -0.27 -9.52 -11.43
CA ASN A 99 0.54 -10.40 -10.58
C ASN A 99 -0.34 -11.43 -9.84
N MET A 100 -1.49 -11.01 -9.27
CA MET A 100 -2.45 -11.95 -8.64
C MET A 100 -3.02 -12.96 -9.65
N LYS A 101 -3.45 -12.51 -10.84
CA LYS A 101 -3.97 -13.39 -11.91
C LYS A 101 -2.91 -14.42 -12.32
N ARG A 102 -1.66 -13.99 -12.51
CA ARG A 102 -0.53 -14.87 -12.84
C ARG A 102 -0.27 -15.89 -11.73
N PHE A 103 -0.25 -15.44 -10.48
CA PHE A 103 -0.02 -16.29 -9.32
C PHE A 103 -1.14 -17.32 -9.12
N ARG A 104 -2.40 -16.93 -9.25
CA ARG A 104 -3.56 -17.85 -9.23
C ARG A 104 -3.44 -18.94 -10.28
N LYS A 105 -3.08 -18.59 -11.53
CA LYS A 105 -2.89 -19.56 -12.62
C LYS A 105 -1.73 -20.52 -12.36
N HIS A 106 -0.68 -20.04 -11.71
CA HIS A 106 0.45 -20.87 -11.28
C HIS A 106 0.03 -21.86 -10.19
N LEU A 107 -0.64 -21.38 -9.13
CA LEU A 107 -1.18 -22.24 -8.07
C LEU A 107 -2.17 -23.28 -8.60
N GLU A 108 -3.01 -22.92 -9.57
CA GLU A 108 -3.95 -23.88 -10.18
C GLU A 108 -3.22 -25.04 -10.88
N ARG A 109 -2.07 -24.77 -11.50
CA ARG A 109 -1.24 -25.79 -12.17
C ARG A 109 -0.48 -26.67 -11.19
N GLU A 110 0.03 -26.09 -10.10
CA GLU A 110 0.88 -26.81 -9.15
C GLU A 110 0.10 -27.53 -8.04
N ALA A 111 -0.94 -26.90 -7.51
CA ALA A 111 -1.67 -27.35 -6.32
C ALA A 111 -3.18 -27.56 -6.58
N GLY A 112 -3.65 -27.32 -7.81
CA GLY A 112 -5.03 -27.54 -8.22
C GLY A 112 -5.98 -26.39 -7.91
N LYS A 113 -7.23 -26.57 -8.33
CA LYS A 113 -8.27 -25.52 -8.31
C LYS A 113 -8.64 -25.04 -6.89
N LEU A 114 -8.62 -25.95 -5.91
CA LEU A 114 -9.02 -25.62 -4.54
C LEU A 114 -8.03 -24.63 -3.89
N GLU A 115 -6.73 -24.83 -4.11
CA GLU A 115 -5.71 -23.91 -3.61
C GLU A 115 -5.73 -22.58 -4.37
N ALA A 116 -5.96 -22.62 -5.69
CA ALA A 116 -6.11 -21.41 -6.50
C ALA A 116 -7.35 -20.57 -6.11
N ALA A 117 -8.43 -21.20 -5.65
CA ALA A 117 -9.63 -20.51 -5.19
C ALA A 117 -9.38 -19.65 -3.93
N LYS A 118 -8.33 -19.95 -3.15
CA LYS A 118 -7.88 -19.08 -2.06
C LYS A 118 -7.34 -17.73 -2.56
N CYS A 119 -7.16 -17.54 -3.87
CA CYS A 119 -6.83 -16.24 -4.47
C CYS A 119 -8.06 -15.45 -4.93
N ASP A 120 -9.29 -15.97 -4.77
CA ASP A 120 -10.54 -15.32 -5.21
C ASP A 120 -11.03 -14.25 -4.22
N PHE A 121 -10.11 -13.43 -3.73
CA PHE A 121 -10.33 -12.35 -2.75
C PHE A 121 -10.21 -10.95 -3.35
N PHE A 122 -10.02 -10.80 -4.67
CA PHE A 122 -10.06 -9.49 -5.33
C PHE A 122 -11.16 -9.50 -6.39
N PRO A 123 -11.92 -8.40 -6.55
CA PRO A 123 -12.99 -8.37 -7.53
C PRO A 123 -12.47 -8.52 -8.95
N LYS A 124 -13.30 -9.09 -9.84
CA LYS A 124 -12.94 -9.22 -11.26
C LYS A 124 -12.57 -7.86 -11.82
N THR A 125 -11.34 -7.75 -12.35
CA THR A 125 -10.71 -6.49 -12.75
C THR A 125 -10.04 -6.64 -14.10
N PHE A 126 -10.15 -5.61 -14.94
CA PHE A 126 -9.56 -5.52 -16.27
C PHE A 126 -8.72 -4.24 -16.40
N ASP A 127 -7.49 -4.36 -16.92
CA ASP A 127 -6.61 -3.24 -17.23
C ASP A 127 -6.96 -2.66 -18.60
N LEU A 128 -7.31 -1.38 -18.66
CA LEU A 128 -7.72 -0.69 -19.88
C LEU A 128 -6.63 0.28 -20.33
N PRO A 129 -6.29 0.30 -21.64
CA PRO A 129 -7.04 -0.31 -22.75
C PRO A 129 -6.70 -1.78 -23.07
N SER A 130 -5.68 -2.38 -22.45
CA SER A 130 -5.12 -3.68 -22.87
C SER A 130 -6.10 -4.87 -22.83
N GLU A 131 -7.02 -4.90 -21.87
CA GLU A 131 -8.03 -5.95 -21.67
C GLU A 131 -9.44 -5.47 -22.09
N TYR A 132 -9.56 -4.45 -22.93
CA TYR A 132 -10.86 -3.85 -23.30
C TYR A 132 -11.85 -4.87 -23.89
N HIS A 133 -11.40 -5.73 -24.81
CA HIS A 133 -12.27 -6.73 -25.43
C HIS A 133 -12.78 -7.76 -24.40
N LEU A 134 -11.92 -8.23 -23.50
CA LEU A 134 -12.28 -9.14 -22.41
C LEU A 134 -13.29 -8.48 -21.44
N PHE A 135 -13.07 -7.20 -21.15
CA PHE A 135 -13.99 -6.42 -20.33
C PHE A 135 -15.38 -6.30 -20.99
N VAL A 136 -15.44 -5.95 -22.28
CA VAL A 136 -16.72 -5.80 -23.00
C VAL A 136 -17.48 -7.12 -23.09
N GLU A 137 -16.79 -8.24 -23.28
CA GLU A 137 -17.41 -9.57 -23.28
C GLU A 137 -18.04 -9.89 -21.91
N GLU A 138 -17.29 -9.71 -20.83
CA GLU A 138 -17.79 -9.93 -19.47
C GLU A 138 -18.94 -8.96 -19.12
N PHE A 139 -18.83 -7.71 -19.54
CA PHE A 139 -19.84 -6.68 -19.33
C PHE A 139 -21.17 -7.05 -20.02
N ARG A 140 -21.10 -7.53 -21.26
CA ARG A 140 -22.29 -7.98 -22.01
C ARG A 140 -22.91 -9.24 -21.42
N ARG A 141 -22.10 -10.13 -20.85
CA ARG A 141 -22.57 -11.38 -20.23
C ARG A 141 -23.33 -11.14 -18.93
N ASN A 142 -23.08 -10.01 -18.25
CA ASN A 142 -23.72 -9.69 -16.98
C ASN A 142 -24.34 -8.28 -17.02
N PRO A 143 -25.43 -8.07 -17.77
CA PRO A 143 -26.07 -6.77 -17.89
C PRO A 143 -26.60 -6.29 -16.53
N GLY A 144 -26.49 -4.99 -16.26
CA GLY A 144 -27.03 -4.35 -15.05
C GLY A 144 -26.11 -4.38 -13.83
N ILE A 145 -25.03 -5.17 -13.84
CA ILE A 145 -24.02 -5.14 -12.78
C ILE A 145 -23.33 -3.77 -12.75
N THR A 146 -23.13 -3.24 -11.53
CA THR A 146 -22.37 -2.02 -11.32
C THR A 146 -20.86 -2.30 -11.42
N TRP A 147 -20.16 -1.43 -12.14
CA TRP A 147 -18.71 -1.43 -12.27
C TRP A 147 -18.14 -0.13 -11.71
N ILE A 148 -16.88 -0.19 -11.29
CA ILE A 148 -16.12 0.96 -10.81
C ILE A 148 -14.88 1.13 -11.68
N MET A 149 -14.70 2.33 -12.21
CA MET A 149 -13.54 2.72 -13.00
C MET A 149 -12.56 3.47 -12.09
N LYS A 150 -11.29 3.06 -12.08
CA LYS A 150 -10.27 3.66 -11.21
C LYS A 150 -9.00 3.97 -12.01
N PRO A 151 -8.41 5.17 -11.92
CA PRO A 151 -7.13 5.44 -12.54
C PRO A 151 -6.03 4.55 -11.93
N VAL A 152 -5.13 4.04 -12.77
CA VAL A 152 -4.11 3.06 -12.33
C VAL A 152 -3.14 3.62 -11.29
N ALA A 153 -2.74 4.89 -11.46
CA ALA A 153 -1.68 5.53 -10.67
C ALA A 153 -2.19 6.58 -9.67
N ARG A 154 -3.51 6.87 -9.64
CA ARG A 154 -4.09 7.82 -8.68
C ARG A 154 -4.54 7.14 -7.39
N SER A 155 -4.60 7.94 -6.34
CA SER A 155 -5.07 7.57 -5.00
C SER A 155 -6.15 8.57 -4.52
N GLN A 156 -6.59 8.43 -3.26
CA GLN A 156 -7.52 9.35 -2.59
C GLN A 156 -8.93 9.46 -3.21
N GLY A 157 -9.32 8.52 -4.07
CA GLY A 157 -10.65 8.52 -4.70
C GLY A 157 -10.77 9.44 -5.93
N ARG A 158 -9.70 10.12 -6.34
CA ARG A 158 -9.72 11.04 -7.49
C ARG A 158 -9.86 10.28 -8.81
N GLY A 159 -10.78 10.73 -9.67
CA GLY A 159 -11.04 10.14 -10.98
C GLY A 159 -11.78 8.80 -10.93
N ILE A 160 -12.28 8.39 -9.76
CA ILE A 160 -13.11 7.20 -9.63
C ILE A 160 -14.55 7.54 -10.00
N PHE A 161 -15.18 6.68 -10.78
CA PHE A 161 -16.61 6.76 -11.05
C PHE A 161 -17.22 5.37 -11.17
N LEU A 162 -18.51 5.26 -10.86
CA LEU A 162 -19.29 4.03 -11.03
C LEU A 162 -20.11 4.12 -12.31
N PHE A 163 -20.35 2.98 -12.95
CA PHE A 163 -21.15 2.91 -14.16
C PHE A 163 -21.90 1.58 -14.28
N ARG A 164 -23.01 1.59 -15.03
CA ARG A 164 -23.82 0.40 -15.33
C ARG A 164 -24.04 0.21 -16.83
N LYS A 165 -23.76 1.23 -17.64
CA LYS A 165 -23.88 1.21 -19.10
C LYS A 165 -22.55 1.67 -19.71
N LEU A 166 -22.19 1.13 -20.86
CA LEU A 166 -21.00 1.60 -21.61
C LEU A 166 -21.14 3.07 -22.03
N LYS A 167 -22.38 3.55 -22.19
CA LYS A 167 -22.65 4.97 -22.49
C LYS A 167 -22.12 5.90 -21.39
N ASP A 168 -22.23 5.50 -20.12
CA ASP A 168 -21.74 6.28 -18.97
C ASP A 168 -20.22 6.56 -19.09
N ILE A 169 -19.45 5.61 -19.64
CA ILE A 169 -18.00 5.78 -19.89
C ILE A 169 -17.76 6.82 -21.00
N MET A 170 -18.58 6.81 -22.04
CA MET A 170 -18.48 7.76 -23.15
C MET A 170 -18.86 9.18 -22.71
N ASP A 171 -19.92 9.31 -21.92
CA ASP A 171 -20.41 10.59 -21.41
C ASP A 171 -19.37 11.19 -20.44
N TRP A 172 -18.78 10.38 -19.54
CA TRP A 172 -17.67 10.81 -18.68
C TRP A 172 -16.44 11.31 -19.45
N ARG A 173 -16.12 10.71 -20.62
CA ARG A 173 -15.06 11.21 -21.50
C ARG A 173 -15.39 12.55 -22.16
N LYS A 174 -16.68 12.85 -22.38
CA LYS A 174 -17.16 14.07 -23.07
C LYS A 174 -17.36 15.24 -22.13
N ASP A 175 -17.90 15.01 -20.92
CA ASP A 175 -18.26 16.05 -19.93
C ASP A 175 -17.07 16.71 -19.22
N GLY A 176 -15.85 16.54 -19.73
CA GLY A 176 -14.71 17.22 -19.15
C GLY A 176 -14.31 16.68 -17.78
N GLY A 177 -14.13 15.36 -17.64
CA GLY A 177 -13.20 14.80 -16.63
C GLY A 177 -11.75 15.34 -16.76
N ARG A 178 -11.53 16.27 -17.69
CA ARG A 178 -10.35 17.08 -17.97
C ARG A 178 -10.66 18.52 -17.54
N SER A 179 -10.05 18.97 -16.44
CA SER A 179 -9.96 20.40 -16.15
C SER A 179 -9.24 21.12 -17.31
N ASP A 180 -9.66 22.34 -17.65
CA ASP A 180 -9.12 23.14 -18.75
C ASP A 180 -7.59 23.39 -18.68
N ASP A 181 -6.99 23.20 -17.50
CA ASP A 181 -5.53 23.32 -17.27
C ASP A 181 -4.68 22.12 -17.78
N GLN A 182 -5.28 21.10 -18.41
CA GLN A 182 -4.59 19.85 -18.79
C GLN A 182 -4.66 19.53 -20.30
N LYS A 183 -4.66 20.55 -21.15
CA LYS A 183 -4.59 20.36 -22.62
C LYS A 183 -3.17 20.16 -23.15
N GLU A 184 -2.13 20.37 -22.34
CA GLU A 184 -0.73 20.20 -22.76
C GLU A 184 -0.15 18.90 -22.16
N GLU A 185 0.32 18.02 -23.05
CA GLU A 185 0.93 16.70 -22.84
C GLU A 185 -0.02 15.49 -22.62
N MET A 186 -0.50 14.97 -23.75
CA MET A 186 -1.21 13.69 -23.89
C MET A 186 -0.44 12.49 -23.29
N GLN A 187 -0.80 12.08 -22.07
CA GLN A 187 -0.74 10.67 -21.69
C GLN A 187 -2.15 10.10 -21.66
N VAL A 188 -2.39 9.03 -22.43
CA VAL A 188 -3.59 8.20 -22.28
C VAL A 188 -3.54 7.63 -20.87
N GLU A 189 -4.34 8.17 -19.96
CA GLU A 189 -4.39 7.67 -18.59
C GLU A 189 -4.98 6.26 -18.59
N ASN A 190 -4.23 5.30 -18.07
CA ASN A 190 -4.69 3.91 -17.93
C ASN A 190 -5.66 3.79 -16.75
N TYR A 191 -6.69 2.97 -16.93
CA TYR A 191 -7.72 2.72 -15.94
C TYR A 191 -7.88 1.23 -15.69
N VAL A 192 -8.35 0.88 -14.49
CA VAL A 192 -8.88 -0.46 -14.23
C VAL A 192 -10.40 -0.41 -14.16
N ALA A 193 -11.07 -1.27 -14.92
CA ALA A 193 -12.49 -1.55 -14.78
C ALA A 193 -12.66 -2.74 -13.84
N GLN A 194 -13.27 -2.51 -12.68
CA GLN A 194 -13.41 -3.50 -11.62
C GLN A 194 -14.89 -3.71 -11.32
N ARG A 195 -15.31 -4.96 -11.09
CA ARG A 195 -16.66 -5.26 -10.61
C ARG A 195 -16.86 -4.60 -9.25
N TYR A 196 -17.92 -3.82 -9.12
CA TYR A 196 -18.24 -3.16 -7.86
C TYR A 196 -18.91 -4.16 -6.89
N ILE A 197 -18.55 -4.08 -5.61
CA ILE A 197 -19.15 -4.90 -4.55
C ILE A 197 -20.44 -4.21 -4.12
N GLU A 198 -21.56 -4.70 -4.66
CA GLU A 198 -22.89 -4.11 -4.51
C GLU A 198 -23.50 -4.32 -3.13
N SER A 199 -23.12 -5.41 -2.44
CA SER A 199 -23.60 -5.76 -1.10
C SER A 199 -22.47 -5.75 -0.06
N PRO A 200 -21.90 -4.58 0.27
CA PRO A 200 -20.92 -4.48 1.36
C PRO A 200 -21.58 -4.76 2.71
N TYR A 201 -20.81 -5.23 3.69
CA TYR A 201 -21.27 -5.29 5.07
C TYR A 201 -21.50 -3.87 5.59
N LEU A 202 -22.64 -3.63 6.24
CA LEU A 202 -23.04 -2.31 6.73
C LEU A 202 -23.14 -2.29 8.24
N ILE A 203 -22.71 -1.18 8.84
CA ILE A 203 -22.92 -0.88 10.26
C ILE A 203 -23.68 0.44 10.33
N GLY A 204 -24.82 0.46 11.01
CA GLY A 204 -25.72 1.63 11.01
C GLY A 204 -26.20 2.04 9.62
N GLY A 205 -26.22 1.11 8.66
CA GLY A 205 -26.56 1.37 7.25
C GLY A 205 -25.47 2.10 6.46
N ARG A 206 -24.24 2.22 6.98
CA ARG A 206 -23.12 2.90 6.31
C ARG A 206 -22.09 1.90 5.83
N LYS A 207 -21.48 2.20 4.68
CA LYS A 207 -20.39 1.41 4.10
C LYS A 207 -19.10 1.75 4.84
N PHE A 208 -18.20 0.79 4.96
CA PHE A 208 -16.85 1.06 5.45
C PHE A 208 -15.83 0.17 4.75
N ASP A 209 -14.56 0.56 4.84
CA ASP A 209 -13.44 -0.27 4.44
C ASP A 209 -12.37 -0.27 5.55
N LEU A 210 -11.53 -1.28 5.60
CA LEU A 210 -10.48 -1.45 6.61
C LEU A 210 -9.14 -1.00 6.06
N ARG A 211 -8.45 -0.16 6.82
CA ARG A 211 -7.01 0.08 6.69
C ARG A 211 -6.26 -0.84 7.64
N VAL A 212 -5.48 -1.75 7.09
CA VAL A 212 -4.58 -2.65 7.81
C VAL A 212 -3.13 -2.37 7.39
N TYR A 213 -2.18 -2.50 8.32
CA TYR A 213 -0.77 -2.22 8.07
C TYR A 213 0.05 -3.52 8.04
N VAL A 214 0.87 -3.67 7.00
CA VAL A 214 1.77 -4.81 6.84
C VAL A 214 3.17 -4.29 6.55
N LEU A 215 4.12 -4.56 7.43
CA LEU A 215 5.53 -4.26 7.22
C LEU A 215 6.19 -5.43 6.50
N VAL A 216 6.98 -5.16 5.47
CA VAL A 216 7.82 -6.16 4.79
C VAL A 216 9.26 -5.67 4.85
N THR A 217 10.16 -6.45 5.44
CA THR A 217 11.60 -6.08 5.50
C THR A 217 12.45 -6.87 4.52
N SER A 218 11.88 -7.91 3.91
CA SER A 218 12.57 -8.73 2.91
C SER A 218 11.56 -9.54 2.11
N TYR A 219 11.81 -9.71 0.82
CA TYR A 219 11.16 -10.66 -0.07
C TYR A 219 11.99 -11.94 -0.28
N ILE A 220 13.28 -11.93 0.09
CA ILE A 220 14.20 -13.08 -0.04
C ILE A 220 15.06 -13.25 1.23
N PRO A 221 14.63 -14.12 2.20
CA PRO A 221 13.32 -14.77 2.27
C PRO A 221 12.20 -13.77 2.56
N LEU A 222 10.96 -14.11 2.23
CA LEU A 222 9.80 -13.25 2.55
C LEU A 222 9.64 -13.14 4.07
N ARG A 223 9.80 -11.93 4.60
CA ARG A 223 9.60 -11.58 6.01
C ARG A 223 8.62 -10.43 6.09
N ALA A 224 7.44 -10.70 6.65
CA ALA A 224 6.36 -9.75 6.78
C ALA A 224 5.75 -9.79 8.18
N TRP A 225 5.29 -8.63 8.65
CA TRP A 225 4.66 -8.44 9.96
C TRP A 225 3.32 -7.75 9.76
N LEU A 226 2.26 -8.40 10.22
CA LEU A 226 0.93 -7.81 10.29
C LEU A 226 0.83 -6.98 11.57
N TYR A 227 0.50 -5.70 11.44
CA TYR A 227 0.19 -4.90 12.62
C TYR A 227 -1.16 -5.33 13.19
N ARG A 228 -1.21 -5.56 14.51
CA ARG A 228 -2.41 -6.09 15.18
C ARG A 228 -3.57 -5.10 15.25
N ASP A 229 -3.29 -3.83 14.96
CA ASP A 229 -4.29 -2.77 14.98
C ASP A 229 -4.42 -2.12 13.59
N GLY A 230 -5.47 -1.33 13.44
CA GLY A 230 -5.81 -0.62 12.22
C GLY A 230 -7.15 0.07 12.42
N PHE A 231 -7.79 0.49 11.34
CA PHE A 231 -9.08 1.16 11.48
C PHE A 231 -10.02 0.91 10.31
N ALA A 232 -11.31 0.80 10.62
CA ALA A 232 -12.40 0.90 9.66
C ALA A 232 -12.69 2.37 9.38
N ARG A 233 -12.87 2.74 8.11
CA ARG A 233 -13.28 4.09 7.67
C ARG A 233 -14.69 4.04 7.14
N PHE A 234 -15.60 4.79 7.75
CA PHE A 234 -17.01 4.81 7.37
C PHE A 234 -17.30 5.90 6.33
N SER A 235 -18.26 5.64 5.44
CA SER A 235 -18.94 6.67 4.67
C SER A 235 -19.74 7.58 5.62
N SER A 236 -19.86 8.86 5.28
CA SER A 236 -20.74 9.80 6.00
C SER A 236 -22.21 9.47 5.74
N THR A 237 -22.54 9.11 4.50
CA THR A 237 -23.91 8.84 4.03
C THR A 237 -24.26 7.35 4.15
N ARG A 238 -25.57 7.06 4.35
CA ARG A 238 -26.11 5.70 4.30
C ARG A 238 -25.95 5.12 2.90
N TYR A 239 -25.64 3.82 2.86
CA TYR A 239 -25.39 3.09 1.64
C TYR A 239 -26.68 2.84 0.85
N THR A 240 -26.67 3.13 -0.45
CA THR A 240 -27.74 2.78 -1.39
C THR A 240 -27.18 2.65 -2.80
N LEU A 241 -27.79 1.79 -3.61
CA LEU A 241 -27.47 1.62 -5.03
C LEU A 241 -28.36 2.47 -5.95
N ALA A 242 -29.29 3.24 -5.38
CA ALA A 242 -30.17 4.12 -6.15
C ALA A 242 -29.40 5.30 -6.77
N SER A 243 -28.36 5.79 -6.10
CA SER A 243 -27.56 6.95 -6.51
C SER A 243 -26.08 6.61 -6.69
N ILE A 244 -25.74 5.86 -7.74
CA ILE A 244 -24.35 5.42 -7.99
C ILE A 244 -23.38 6.55 -8.33
N GLY A 245 -23.91 7.72 -8.74
CA GLY A 245 -23.11 8.91 -9.02
C GLY A 245 -22.71 9.68 -7.75
N ASP A 246 -23.33 9.39 -6.60
CA ASP A 246 -22.98 10.05 -5.34
C ASP A 246 -21.74 9.39 -4.72
N HIS A 247 -20.60 10.04 -4.92
CA HIS A 247 -19.32 9.56 -4.42
C HIS A 247 -19.26 9.48 -2.89
N TYR A 248 -20.06 10.26 -2.14
CA TYR A 248 -20.07 10.23 -0.68
C TYR A 248 -20.67 8.94 -0.11
N ILE A 249 -21.55 8.28 -0.87
CA ILE A 249 -22.15 6.99 -0.54
C ILE A 249 -21.16 5.84 -0.82
N HIS A 250 -20.41 5.95 -1.91
CA HIS A 250 -19.68 4.82 -2.48
C HIS A 250 -18.17 4.80 -2.15
N LEU A 251 -17.56 5.95 -1.85
CA LEU A 251 -16.13 6.08 -1.59
C LEU A 251 -15.87 6.44 -0.12
N THR A 252 -15.14 5.60 0.60
CA THR A 252 -14.85 5.76 2.04
C THR A 252 -13.57 6.55 2.32
N ASN A 253 -12.86 7.00 1.27
CA ASN A 253 -11.63 7.77 1.40
C ASN A 253 -11.88 9.09 2.15
N VAL A 254 -11.07 9.36 3.18
CA VAL A 254 -11.15 10.60 3.97
C VAL A 254 -11.08 11.85 3.10
N ALA A 255 -10.27 11.84 2.03
CA ALA A 255 -10.15 12.98 1.11
C ALA A 255 -11.46 13.32 0.39
N VAL A 256 -12.31 12.32 0.10
CA VAL A 256 -13.65 12.53 -0.45
C VAL A 256 -14.61 12.91 0.66
N GLN A 257 -14.59 12.19 1.79
CA GLN A 257 -15.53 12.43 2.88
C GLN A 257 -15.40 13.82 3.52
N LYS A 258 -14.20 14.41 3.52
CA LYS A 258 -13.96 15.78 4.00
C LYS A 258 -14.64 16.88 3.18
N THR A 259 -15.01 16.60 1.93
CA THR A 259 -15.71 17.57 1.07
C THR A 259 -17.23 17.44 1.17
N ALA A 260 -17.73 16.48 1.96
CA ALA A 260 -19.16 16.31 2.16
C ALA A 260 -19.74 17.52 2.92
N PRO A 261 -20.94 18.02 2.56
CA PRO A 261 -21.56 19.18 3.20
C PRO A 261 -21.72 19.02 4.73
N ASP A 262 -22.01 17.79 5.17
CA ASP A 262 -22.24 17.46 6.58
C ASP A 262 -21.02 16.81 7.25
N TYR A 263 -19.81 17.02 6.70
CA TYR A 263 -18.59 16.47 7.28
C TYR A 263 -18.34 17.07 8.65
N ASP A 264 -18.34 16.19 9.66
CA ASP A 264 -18.02 16.55 11.03
C ASP A 264 -16.74 15.79 11.45
N PRO A 265 -15.62 16.49 11.69
CA PRO A 265 -14.39 15.88 12.18
C PRO A 265 -14.55 15.14 13.51
N GLU A 266 -15.49 15.59 14.35
CA GLU A 266 -15.71 15.05 15.70
C GLU A 266 -16.63 13.83 15.72
N LYS A 267 -17.48 13.64 14.69
CA LYS A 267 -18.37 12.47 14.58
C LYS A 267 -17.66 11.13 14.35
N GLY A 268 -16.32 11.13 14.28
CA GLY A 268 -15.53 9.91 14.42
C GLY A 268 -15.96 8.79 13.47
N CYS A 269 -15.86 8.99 12.15
CA CYS A 269 -16.12 7.95 11.15
C CYS A 269 -15.01 6.88 11.09
N LYS A 270 -14.34 6.61 12.21
CA LYS A 270 -13.30 5.58 12.33
C LYS A 270 -13.56 4.70 13.53
N TRP A 271 -13.55 3.39 13.32
CA TRP A 271 -13.48 2.41 14.41
C TRP A 271 -12.14 1.73 14.37
N MET A 272 -11.55 1.52 15.54
CA MET A 272 -10.35 0.69 15.65
C MET A 272 -10.71 -0.76 15.30
N ILE A 273 -9.78 -1.51 14.70
CA ILE A 273 -10.07 -2.90 14.29
C ILE A 273 -10.48 -3.77 15.49
N GLN A 274 -9.93 -3.51 16.67
CA GLN A 274 -10.33 -4.22 17.89
C GLN A 274 -11.80 -3.99 18.25
N GLN A 275 -12.29 -2.75 18.15
CA GLN A 275 -13.70 -2.40 18.38
C GLN A 275 -14.59 -3.07 17.33
N LEU A 276 -14.16 -3.05 16.06
CA LEU A 276 -14.89 -3.74 14.99
C LEU A 276 -14.95 -5.25 15.24
N ARG A 277 -13.85 -5.89 15.64
CA ARG A 277 -13.80 -7.33 15.95
C ARG A 277 -14.77 -7.66 17.07
N GLN A 278 -14.77 -6.90 18.17
CA GLN A 278 -15.72 -7.09 19.27
C GLN A 278 -17.17 -6.98 18.81
N TYR A 279 -17.50 -5.95 18.03
CA TYR A 279 -18.84 -5.77 17.47
C TYR A 279 -19.27 -6.94 16.58
N LEU A 280 -18.39 -7.38 15.67
CA LEU A 280 -18.67 -8.51 14.78
C LEU A 280 -18.83 -9.81 15.58
N THR A 281 -17.98 -10.04 16.59
CA THR A 281 -18.03 -11.24 17.43
C THR A 281 -19.31 -11.30 18.24
N ALA A 282 -19.75 -10.17 18.80
CA ALA A 282 -21.03 -10.09 19.51
C ALA A 282 -22.23 -10.37 18.59
N LYS A 283 -22.15 -9.99 17.30
CA LYS A 283 -23.26 -10.13 16.35
C LYS A 283 -23.32 -11.46 15.62
N HIS A 284 -22.17 -12.03 15.24
CA HIS A 284 -22.07 -13.21 14.38
C HIS A 284 -21.47 -14.44 15.08
N GLY A 285 -20.99 -14.28 16.32
CA GLY A 285 -20.30 -15.32 17.06
C GLY A 285 -18.79 -15.37 16.76
N PRO A 286 -18.00 -15.96 17.68
CA PRO A 286 -16.54 -15.97 17.58
C PRO A 286 -16.02 -16.79 16.39
N GLU A 287 -16.63 -17.92 16.07
CA GLU A 287 -16.15 -18.82 15.01
C GLU A 287 -16.17 -18.17 13.62
N MET A 288 -17.28 -17.50 13.27
CA MET A 288 -17.43 -16.83 11.99
C MET A 288 -16.46 -15.66 11.84
N VAL A 289 -16.25 -14.91 12.92
CA VAL A 289 -15.31 -13.79 12.93
C VAL A 289 -13.88 -14.27 12.86
N GLU A 290 -13.53 -15.34 13.57
CA GLU A 290 -12.19 -15.92 13.47
C GLU A 290 -11.88 -16.36 12.04
N LYS A 291 -12.84 -17.00 11.36
CA LYS A 291 -12.72 -17.34 9.94
C LYS A 291 -12.53 -16.10 9.06
N LEU A 292 -13.29 -15.03 9.27
CA LEU A 292 -13.13 -13.76 8.52
C LEU A 292 -11.70 -13.22 8.65
N PHE A 293 -11.13 -13.19 9.86
CA PHE A 293 -9.77 -12.70 10.08
C PHE A 293 -8.71 -13.66 9.48
N GLN A 294 -8.93 -14.98 9.51
CA GLN A 294 -8.10 -15.95 8.79
C GLN A 294 -8.14 -15.75 7.27
N ASP A 295 -9.33 -15.45 6.72
CA ASP A 295 -9.49 -15.13 5.30
C ASP A 295 -8.75 -13.82 4.94
N MET A 296 -8.72 -12.83 5.84
CA MET A 296 -7.89 -11.62 5.70
C MET A 296 -6.39 -11.94 5.74
N ASP A 297 -5.94 -12.81 6.66
CA ASP A 297 -4.54 -13.24 6.71
C ASP A 297 -4.10 -13.89 5.39
N ASN A 298 -4.97 -14.72 4.82
CA ASN A 298 -4.74 -15.31 3.50
C ASN A 298 -4.60 -14.24 2.39
N ILE A 299 -5.36 -13.14 2.44
CA ILE A 299 -5.18 -12.00 1.51
C ILE A 299 -3.75 -11.45 1.61
N PHE A 300 -3.27 -11.18 2.83
CA PHE A 300 -1.94 -10.61 3.04
C PHE A 300 -0.85 -11.55 2.53
N ILE A 301 -0.93 -12.83 2.90
CA ILE A 301 0.07 -13.84 2.51
C ILE A 301 0.09 -14.04 1.00
N LYS A 302 -1.05 -14.35 0.38
CA LYS A 302 -1.13 -14.66 -1.06
C LYS A 302 -0.80 -13.43 -1.91
N SER A 303 -1.15 -12.23 -1.44
CA SER A 303 -0.79 -11.02 -2.17
C SER A 303 0.71 -10.77 -2.20
N LEU A 304 1.41 -10.92 -1.08
CA LEU A 304 2.86 -10.81 -1.01
C LEU A 304 3.57 -11.91 -1.82
N GLN A 305 3.09 -13.15 -1.74
CA GLN A 305 3.62 -14.26 -2.53
C GLN A 305 3.51 -14.03 -4.05
N SER A 306 2.43 -13.38 -4.50
CA SER A 306 2.21 -13.11 -5.93
C SER A 306 3.28 -12.23 -6.58
N VAL A 307 3.94 -11.39 -5.77
CA VAL A 307 4.98 -10.44 -6.18
C VAL A 307 6.37 -10.85 -5.68
N GLN A 308 6.49 -11.89 -4.85
CA GLN A 308 7.75 -12.27 -4.21
C GLN A 308 8.90 -12.51 -5.19
N LYS A 309 8.62 -13.11 -6.35
CA LYS A 309 9.63 -13.36 -7.41
C LYS A 309 9.87 -12.16 -8.33
N VAL A 310 9.09 -11.09 -8.20
CA VAL A 310 9.12 -9.91 -9.09
C VAL A 310 9.68 -8.69 -8.38
N ILE A 311 9.41 -8.52 -7.08
CA ILE A 311 10.00 -7.43 -6.30
C ILE A 311 11.51 -7.61 -6.26
N ILE A 312 12.22 -6.53 -6.59
CA ILE A 312 13.67 -6.43 -6.47
C ILE A 312 13.97 -6.30 -4.98
N ASN A 313 14.39 -7.41 -4.39
CA ASN A 313 14.78 -7.46 -2.99
C ASN A 313 16.14 -6.81 -2.80
N ASP A 314 16.19 -5.74 -2.01
CA ASP A 314 17.42 -5.06 -1.62
C ASP A 314 17.47 -4.95 -0.10
N LYS A 315 18.65 -5.25 0.49
CA LYS A 315 18.85 -5.28 1.94
C LYS A 315 18.69 -3.91 2.60
N HIS A 316 18.83 -2.83 1.82
CA HIS A 316 18.64 -1.47 2.32
C HIS A 316 17.15 -1.11 2.39
N CYS A 317 16.25 -1.92 1.85
CA CYS A 317 14.84 -1.56 1.71
C CYS A 317 13.96 -2.31 2.70
N PHE A 318 12.97 -1.61 3.24
CA PHE A 318 11.77 -2.18 3.85
C PHE A 318 10.56 -1.42 3.34
N GLU A 319 9.36 -1.91 3.59
CA GLU A 319 8.16 -1.19 3.20
C GLU A 319 6.99 -1.40 4.15
N LEU A 320 6.35 -0.31 4.53
CA LEU A 320 5.11 -0.30 5.30
C LEU A 320 3.92 -0.17 4.35
N TYR A 321 3.28 -1.29 4.01
CA TYR A 321 2.09 -1.29 3.18
C TYR A 321 0.83 -0.97 3.98
N GLY A 322 -0.07 -0.18 3.39
CA GLY A 322 -1.45 -0.03 3.83
C GLY A 322 -2.42 -0.80 2.94
N TYR A 323 -3.01 -1.86 3.45
CA TYR A 323 -4.01 -2.67 2.79
C TYR A 323 -5.40 -2.09 3.00
N ASP A 324 -6.17 -1.98 1.91
CA ASP A 324 -7.57 -1.55 1.92
C ASP A 324 -8.46 -2.77 1.67
N ILE A 325 -9.21 -3.19 2.69
CA ILE A 325 -10.05 -4.40 2.67
C ILE A 325 -11.52 -4.02 2.81
N LEU A 326 -12.40 -4.58 1.99
CA LEU A 326 -13.86 -4.44 2.12
C LEU A 326 -14.46 -5.78 2.55
N ILE A 327 -15.33 -5.76 3.55
CA ILE A 327 -16.11 -6.94 3.94
C ILE A 327 -17.47 -6.87 3.25
N ASP A 328 -17.92 -7.96 2.64
CA ASP A 328 -19.27 -8.04 2.07
C ASP A 328 -20.31 -8.58 3.07
N GLN A 329 -21.58 -8.56 2.68
CA GLN A 329 -22.70 -9.00 3.51
C GLN A 329 -22.56 -10.44 4.05
N ASP A 330 -21.81 -11.29 3.34
CA ASP A 330 -21.58 -12.70 3.65
C ASP A 330 -20.30 -12.90 4.48
N LEU A 331 -19.75 -11.80 5.02
CA LEU A 331 -18.49 -11.75 5.78
C LEU A 331 -17.28 -12.23 4.99
N LYS A 332 -17.30 -12.11 3.65
CA LYS A 332 -16.12 -12.37 2.84
C LYS A 332 -15.27 -11.09 2.72
N PRO A 333 -13.97 -11.15 3.03
CA PRO A 333 -13.06 -10.02 2.84
C PRO A 333 -12.59 -9.92 1.37
N TRP A 334 -12.51 -8.69 0.88
CA TRP A 334 -12.09 -8.35 -0.47
C TRP A 334 -10.94 -7.33 -0.46
N LEU A 335 -9.86 -7.64 -1.15
CA LEU A 335 -8.77 -6.70 -1.38
C LEU A 335 -9.18 -5.63 -2.41
N LEU A 336 -9.16 -4.36 -2.00
CA LEU A 336 -9.44 -3.23 -2.88
C LEU A 336 -8.16 -2.67 -3.50
N GLU A 337 -7.15 -2.39 -2.68
CA GLU A 337 -5.84 -1.87 -3.09
C GLU A 337 -4.79 -2.07 -1.98
N VAL A 338 -3.52 -1.98 -2.37
CA VAL A 338 -2.36 -1.94 -1.46
C VAL A 338 -1.61 -0.63 -1.71
N ASN A 339 -1.27 0.09 -0.64
CA ASN A 339 -0.61 1.39 -0.70
C ASN A 339 0.81 1.32 -0.15
N ALA A 340 1.81 1.77 -0.91
CA ALA A 340 3.22 1.83 -0.51
C ALA A 340 3.54 2.95 0.50
N SER A 341 2.80 4.06 0.40
CA SER A 341 2.92 5.20 1.30
C SER A 341 1.56 5.47 1.94
N PRO A 342 1.08 4.60 2.86
CA PRO A 342 -0.16 4.87 3.55
C PRO A 342 -0.07 6.21 4.28
N SER A 343 -1.16 6.98 4.31
CA SER A 343 -1.16 8.28 4.98
C SER A 343 -0.82 8.14 6.47
N LEU A 344 0.28 8.77 6.87
CA LEU A 344 0.75 8.85 8.25
C LEU A 344 0.35 10.16 8.94
N THR A 345 -0.36 11.06 8.26
CA THR A 345 -0.95 12.26 8.88
C THR A 345 -2.13 11.85 9.76
N ALA A 346 -2.09 12.18 11.05
CA ALA A 346 -3.18 11.88 11.96
C ALA A 346 -4.39 12.78 11.72
N SER A 347 -5.60 12.21 11.77
CA SER A 347 -6.85 12.97 11.68
C SER A 347 -7.53 13.21 13.04
N SER A 348 -7.09 12.50 14.08
CA SER A 348 -7.60 12.59 15.45
C SER A 348 -6.49 12.15 16.43
N GLN A 349 -6.68 12.41 17.72
CA GLN A 349 -5.72 11.99 18.74
C GLN A 349 -5.56 10.46 18.82
N GLU A 350 -6.64 9.71 18.61
CA GLU A 350 -6.59 8.24 18.57
C GLU A 350 -5.81 7.73 17.35
N ASP A 351 -6.04 8.34 16.17
CA ASP A 351 -5.29 8.03 14.95
C ASP A 351 -3.80 8.38 15.10
N TYR A 352 -3.48 9.47 15.78
CA TYR A 352 -2.10 9.85 16.13
C TYR A 352 -1.44 8.77 17.00
N ARG A 353 -2.09 8.37 18.11
CA ARG A 353 -1.57 7.32 19.02
C ARG A 353 -1.38 5.98 18.32
N LEU A 354 -2.31 5.59 17.44
CA LEU A 354 -2.16 4.37 16.64
C LEU A 354 -0.93 4.46 15.73
N LYS A 355 -0.78 5.58 15.01
CA LYS A 355 0.33 5.77 14.07
C LYS A 355 1.68 5.90 14.77
N CYS A 356 1.76 6.59 15.91
CA CYS A 356 2.98 6.62 16.71
C CYS A 356 3.43 5.21 17.11
N ARG A 357 2.54 4.43 17.73
CA ARG A 357 2.86 3.04 18.15
C ARG A 357 3.23 2.16 16.97
N LEU A 358 2.48 2.26 15.86
CA LEU A 358 2.80 1.54 14.62
C LEU A 358 4.22 1.84 14.14
N LEU A 359 4.59 3.12 14.09
CA LEU A 359 5.88 3.56 13.57
C LEU A 359 7.02 3.24 14.53
N GLU A 360 6.80 3.35 15.84
CA GLU A 360 7.75 2.88 16.86
C GLU A 360 8.03 1.38 16.69
N ASP A 361 6.99 0.56 16.57
CA ASP A 361 7.10 -0.89 16.35
C ASP A 361 7.79 -1.21 15.01
N VAL A 362 7.50 -0.46 13.95
CA VAL A 362 8.22 -0.58 12.67
C VAL A 362 9.72 -0.31 12.86
N LEU A 363 10.09 0.77 13.55
CA LEU A 363 11.49 1.10 13.80
C LEU A 363 12.18 0.07 14.70
N HIS A 364 11.47 -0.53 15.66
CA HIS A 364 11.98 -1.65 16.45
C HIS A 364 12.24 -2.91 15.60
N ILE A 365 11.42 -3.18 14.59
CA ILE A 365 11.59 -4.34 13.71
C ILE A 365 12.70 -4.10 12.68
N VAL A 366 12.82 -2.88 12.13
CA VAL A 366 13.93 -2.51 11.25
C VAL A 366 15.27 -2.55 12.00
N ASP A 367 15.23 -2.25 13.30
CA ASP A 367 16.31 -2.44 14.26
C ASP A 367 17.64 -1.81 13.85
N MET A 368 17.59 -0.51 13.56
CA MET A 368 18.81 0.27 13.28
C MET A 368 19.77 0.30 14.47
N GLU A 369 19.27 0.09 15.69
CA GLU A 369 20.07 0.03 16.92
C GLU A 369 20.72 -1.34 17.20
N VAL A 370 20.40 -2.37 16.42
CA VAL A 370 20.93 -3.74 16.59
C VAL A 370 20.62 -4.29 18.00
N ARG A 371 19.39 -4.10 18.48
CA ARG A 371 18.91 -4.58 19.79
C ARG A 371 18.33 -5.99 19.76
N LEU A 372 18.05 -6.52 18.57
CA LEU A 372 17.43 -7.84 18.41
C LEU A 372 18.44 -9.00 18.33
N TYR A 373 19.73 -8.72 18.55
CA TYR A 373 20.82 -9.70 18.52
C TYR A 373 21.48 -9.90 19.88
#